data_AF-A0A850R646-F1
#
_entry.id   AF-A0A850R646-F1
#
_cell.length_a   1.000
_cell.length_b   1.000
_cell.length_c   1.000
_cell.angle_alpha   90.00
_cell.angle_beta   90.00
_cell.angle_gamma   90.00
#
_symmetry.space_group_name_H-M   'P 1'
#
loop_
_entity.id
_entity.type
_entity.pdbx_description
1 polymer ?
#
loop_
_entity_poly.entity_id
_entity_poly.type
_entity_poly.pdbx_seq_one_letter_code
_entity_poly.pdbx_strand_id
1 'polypeptide(L)'
;MKPDPLYVNDSPMPGDLDTHGQDARLHTGRLILTPADPHRVPDVDLLIEGLRQSGFLGEPLSVRGERAFAIGPGFLSLLTFAGCAVQIRDNRNAGRFSHIRVPPVSPYPRLMVGRNTRSPRCVGCRAPLSGWRELVDHWATHPHAGVRCPSCAETRPPWLWDWKQQGGFGRVFVCVEEVFPGEAVPTPAFFEQLIRVSGIGWRHFYIQD
;
A
#
# COMPACT_ATOMS: atom_id res chain seq x y z
N MET A 1 5.51 -79.00 -17.57
CA MET A 1 6.94 -78.75 -17.80
C MET A 1 7.22 -77.33 -17.35
N LYS A 2 7.81 -77.16 -16.15
CA LYS A 2 8.29 -75.86 -15.66
C LYS A 2 9.54 -75.46 -16.45
N PRO A 3 9.77 -74.16 -16.63
CA PRO A 3 10.77 -73.50 -15.77
C PRO A 3 10.37 -72.09 -15.28
N ASP A 4 10.72 -71.82 -14.02
CA ASP A 4 11.09 -70.50 -13.45
C ASP A 4 12.63 -70.38 -13.51
N PRO A 5 13.29 -69.28 -13.08
CA PRO A 5 13.01 -67.84 -13.17
C PRO A 5 14.26 -67.06 -13.67
N LEU A 6 14.13 -65.79 -14.11
CA LEU A 6 15.28 -64.87 -14.17
C LEU A 6 14.87 -63.42 -13.81
N TYR A 7 15.48 -62.94 -12.71
CA TYR A 7 15.95 -61.59 -12.41
C TYR A 7 15.07 -60.37 -12.78
N VAL A 8 14.50 -59.74 -11.75
CA VAL A 8 14.08 -58.33 -11.76
C VAL A 8 15.09 -57.53 -10.95
N ASN A 9 15.76 -56.57 -11.57
CA ASN A 9 16.45 -55.47 -10.90
C ASN A 9 16.15 -54.14 -11.62
N ASP A 10 15.86 -53.16 -10.76
CA ASP A 10 16.12 -51.72 -10.89
C ASP A 10 15.42 -50.90 -11.98
N SER A 11 14.43 -50.10 -11.53
CA SER A 11 14.58 -48.63 -11.48
C SER A 11 13.40 -47.98 -10.74
N PRO A 12 13.64 -47.03 -9.81
CA PRO A 12 12.58 -46.29 -9.15
C PRO A 12 12.03 -45.18 -10.07
N MET A 13 10.71 -45.09 -10.13
CA MET A 13 9.95 -44.02 -10.77
C MET A 13 10.24 -42.67 -10.09
N PRO A 14 10.31 -41.55 -10.85
CA PRO A 14 10.42 -40.22 -10.28
C PRO A 14 9.08 -39.85 -9.62
N GLY A 15 9.06 -39.86 -8.29
CA GLY A 15 7.97 -39.31 -7.49
C GLY A 15 7.94 -37.80 -7.62
N ASP A 16 6.74 -37.30 -7.86
CA ASP A 16 6.39 -35.91 -8.13
C ASP A 16 7.05 -34.89 -7.20
N LEU A 17 7.62 -33.86 -7.83
CA LEU A 17 8.02 -32.61 -7.21
C LEU A 17 6.76 -31.87 -6.75
N ASP A 18 6.38 -32.04 -5.48
CA ASP A 18 5.45 -31.16 -4.79
C ASP A 18 6.06 -29.75 -4.69
N THR A 19 5.84 -28.98 -5.77
CA THR A 19 6.24 -27.59 -5.92
C THR A 19 5.11 -26.69 -5.40
N HIS A 20 4.72 -26.85 -4.14
CA HIS A 20 3.74 -25.98 -3.48
C HIS A 20 4.31 -25.34 -2.20
N GLY A 21 5.54 -24.83 -2.32
CA GLY A 21 6.18 -23.91 -1.37
C GLY A 21 6.49 -22.57 -2.03
N GLN A 22 5.54 -21.97 -2.75
CA GLN A 22 5.71 -20.61 -3.27
C GLN A 22 5.52 -19.60 -2.13
N ASP A 23 6.66 -19.27 -1.50
CA ASP A 23 6.99 -17.95 -0.95
C ASP A 23 5.80 -17.04 -0.57
N ALA A 24 5.22 -17.29 0.62
CA ALA A 24 4.57 -16.25 1.40
C ALA A 24 5.63 -15.28 1.98
N ARG A 25 6.53 -14.76 1.14
CA ARG A 25 7.62 -13.86 1.54
C ARG A 25 7.06 -12.45 1.76
N LEU A 26 6.66 -12.18 3.01
CA LEU A 26 6.17 -10.93 3.60
C LEU A 26 6.54 -9.67 2.80
N HIS A 27 5.53 -8.99 2.23
CA HIS A 27 5.69 -7.68 1.61
C HIS A 27 6.32 -6.69 2.63
N THR A 28 7.29 -5.88 2.20
CA THR A 28 8.19 -5.11 3.10
C THR A 28 7.40 -3.98 3.75
N GLY A 29 6.47 -3.44 2.98
CA GLY A 29 5.63 -2.32 3.31
C GLY A 29 5.41 -1.48 2.06
N ARG A 30 4.63 -0.43 2.24
CA ARG A 30 4.36 0.54 1.20
C ARG A 30 4.10 1.90 1.79
N LEU A 31 4.60 2.91 1.10
CA LEU A 31 4.26 4.31 1.30
C LEU A 31 3.03 4.61 0.45
N ILE A 32 1.99 5.15 1.09
CA ILE A 32 0.73 5.47 0.43
C ILE A 32 0.49 6.97 0.52
N LEU A 33 0.23 7.58 -0.63
CA LEU A 33 -0.23 8.95 -0.78
C LEU A 33 -1.72 8.94 -1.12
N THR A 34 -2.48 9.82 -0.47
CA THR A 34 -3.91 10.00 -0.69
C THR A 34 -4.29 11.47 -0.47
N PRO A 35 -5.37 11.98 -1.08
CA PRO A 35 -5.95 13.26 -0.68
C PRO A 35 -6.19 13.35 0.84
N ALA A 36 -5.95 14.54 1.40
CA ALA A 36 -6.12 14.81 2.82
C ALA A 36 -7.60 14.74 3.23
N ASP A 37 -8.49 15.29 2.39
CA ASP A 37 -9.92 15.00 2.43
C ASP A 37 -10.19 13.71 1.65
N PRO A 38 -10.61 12.61 2.32
CA PRO A 38 -10.74 11.32 1.68
C PRO A 38 -11.91 11.24 0.68
N HIS A 39 -12.82 12.22 0.66
CA HIS A 39 -13.93 12.26 -0.31
C HIS A 39 -13.53 12.88 -1.64
N ARG A 40 -12.47 13.69 -1.66
CA ARG A 40 -12.00 14.38 -2.85
C ARG A 40 -11.28 13.40 -3.78
N VAL A 41 -11.56 13.54 -5.07
CA VAL A 41 -10.98 12.73 -6.14
C VAL A 41 -10.46 13.71 -7.20
N PRO A 42 -9.16 13.72 -7.49
CA PRO A 42 -8.64 14.43 -8.64
C PRO A 42 -8.99 13.69 -9.94
N ASP A 43 -8.85 14.39 -11.07
CA ASP A 43 -8.73 13.70 -12.35
C ASP A 43 -7.49 12.81 -12.31
N VAL A 44 -7.71 11.50 -12.43
CA VAL A 44 -6.64 10.51 -12.23
C VAL A 44 -5.70 10.46 -13.42
N ASP A 45 -6.19 10.74 -14.63
CA ASP A 45 -5.37 10.71 -15.83
C ASP A 45 -4.45 11.95 -15.83
N LEU A 46 -4.96 13.12 -15.43
CA LEU A 46 -4.13 14.31 -15.21
C LEU A 46 -3.13 14.11 -14.06
N LEU A 47 -3.51 13.43 -12.98
CA LEU A 47 -2.59 13.09 -11.90
C LEU A 47 -1.45 12.19 -12.39
N ILE A 48 -1.77 11.12 -13.12
CA ILE A 48 -0.76 10.20 -13.66
C ILE A 48 0.17 10.94 -14.62
N GLU A 49 -0.37 11.76 -15.50
CA GLU A 49 0.44 12.53 -16.45
C GLU A 49 1.34 13.54 -15.73
N GLY A 50 0.82 14.26 -14.74
CA GLY A 50 1.61 15.18 -13.92
C GLY A 50 2.73 14.48 -13.14
N LEU A 51 2.47 13.28 -12.60
CA LEU A 51 3.48 12.48 -11.91
C LEU A 51 4.51 11.87 -12.86
N ARG A 52 4.16 11.61 -14.12
CA ARG A 52 5.12 11.21 -15.16
C ARG A 52 6.01 12.39 -15.54
N GLN A 53 5.43 13.58 -15.73
CA GLN A 53 6.16 14.80 -16.07
C GLN A 53 7.14 15.23 -14.98
N SER A 54 6.83 15.00 -13.70
CA SER A 54 7.78 15.24 -12.60
C SER A 54 8.90 14.21 -12.51
N GLY A 55 8.85 13.15 -13.34
CA GLY A 55 9.77 12.02 -13.28
C GLY A 55 9.53 11.12 -12.08
N PHE A 56 8.39 11.22 -11.38
CA PHE A 56 8.05 10.30 -10.30
C PHE A 56 7.65 8.92 -10.85
N LEU A 57 6.80 8.89 -11.89
CA LEU A 57 6.43 7.68 -12.62
C LEU A 57 7.35 7.47 -13.81
N GLY A 58 7.84 6.24 -13.98
CA GLY A 58 8.52 5.78 -15.18
C GLY A 58 7.55 5.09 -16.16
N GLU A 59 8.10 4.13 -16.91
CA GLU A 59 7.33 3.36 -17.88
C GLU A 59 6.21 2.53 -17.24
N PRO A 60 5.05 2.39 -17.89
CA PRO A 60 4.02 1.45 -17.47
C PRO A 60 4.56 0.01 -17.40
N LEU A 61 4.17 -0.72 -16.36
CA LEU A 61 4.49 -2.13 -16.19
C LEU A 61 3.32 -2.97 -16.70
N SER A 62 3.64 -4.02 -17.46
CA SER A 62 2.66 -4.96 -18.00
C SER A 62 2.14 -5.91 -16.91
N VAL A 63 1.43 -5.37 -15.92
CA VAL A 63 0.72 -6.12 -14.88
C VAL A 63 -0.76 -6.14 -15.25
N ARG A 64 -1.35 -7.34 -15.39
CA ARG A 64 -2.73 -7.50 -15.86
C ARG A 64 -3.71 -6.70 -15.00
N GLY A 65 -4.42 -5.76 -15.62
CA GLY A 65 -5.55 -5.04 -15.02
C GLY A 65 -5.16 -3.98 -13.98
N GLU A 66 -3.87 -3.67 -13.82
CA GLU A 66 -3.39 -2.73 -12.81
C GLU A 66 -2.63 -1.56 -13.43
N ARG A 67 -2.86 -0.35 -12.92
CA ARG A 67 -2.02 0.81 -13.24
C ARG A 67 -0.76 0.75 -12.39
N ALA A 68 0.22 0.00 -12.89
CA ALA A 68 1.53 -0.14 -12.29
C ALA A 68 2.58 0.54 -13.17
N PHE A 69 3.56 1.19 -12.55
CA PHE A 69 4.62 1.95 -13.21
C PHE A 69 5.95 1.66 -12.54
N ALA A 70 7.02 1.63 -13.33
CA ALA A 70 8.38 1.70 -12.78
C ALA A 70 8.56 3.04 -12.04
N ILE A 71 9.57 3.11 -11.18
CA ILE A 71 10.02 4.40 -10.65
C ILE A 71 10.62 5.24 -11.78
N GLY A 72 10.39 6.54 -11.76
CA GLY A 72 10.95 7.47 -12.74
C GLY A 72 12.27 8.10 -12.28
N PRO A 73 12.95 8.85 -13.16
CA PRO A 73 14.25 9.46 -12.86
C PRO A 73 14.22 10.52 -11.75
N GLY A 74 13.06 11.14 -11.50
CA GLY A 74 12.83 12.10 -10.41
C GLY A 74 12.39 11.45 -9.09
N PHE A 75 12.24 10.14 -9.04
CA PHE A 75 11.73 9.45 -7.84
C PHE A 75 12.58 9.74 -6.58
N LEU A 76 13.91 9.67 -6.71
CA LEU A 76 14.84 9.89 -5.61
C LEU A 76 14.92 11.35 -5.13
N SER A 77 14.54 12.32 -5.96
CA SER A 77 14.51 13.73 -5.55
C SER A 77 13.18 14.12 -4.89
N LEU A 78 12.14 13.33 -5.09
CA LEU A 78 10.78 13.56 -4.56
C LEU A 78 10.52 12.82 -3.24
N LEU A 79 11.39 11.89 -2.86
CA LEU A 79 11.37 11.19 -1.58
C LEU A 79 12.70 11.37 -0.85
N THR A 80 12.64 11.68 0.44
CA THR A 80 13.80 11.62 1.34
C THR A 80 13.89 10.23 1.94
N PHE A 81 15.06 9.61 1.90
CA PHE A 81 15.27 8.29 2.48
C PHE A 81 16.06 8.36 3.78
N ALA A 82 15.60 7.63 4.80
CA ALA A 82 16.25 7.54 6.10
C ALA A 82 17.07 6.24 6.20
N GLY A 83 18.40 6.37 6.21
CA GLY A 83 19.34 5.26 6.43
C GLY A 83 20.33 5.05 5.28
N CYS A 84 21.51 4.51 5.58
CA CYS A 84 22.60 4.31 4.60
C CYS A 84 22.44 3.05 3.73
N ALA A 85 21.38 2.26 3.93
CA ALA A 85 21.18 0.96 3.31
C ALA A 85 19.82 0.82 2.62
N VAL A 86 19.31 1.90 2.03
CA VAL A 86 18.06 1.88 1.27
C VAL A 86 18.31 1.15 -0.04
N GLN A 87 17.77 -0.07 -0.14
CA GLN A 87 17.93 -0.92 -1.32
C GLN A 87 16.74 -0.69 -2.26
N ILE A 88 16.72 0.46 -2.94
CA ILE A 88 15.75 0.66 -4.04
C ILE A 88 16.21 -0.21 -5.20
N ARG A 89 15.55 -1.35 -5.36
CA ARG A 89 15.80 -2.25 -6.47
C ARG A 89 14.99 -1.73 -7.65
N ASP A 90 15.69 -1.39 -8.74
CA ASP A 90 15.11 -1.00 -10.03
C ASP A 90 15.12 -2.16 -11.06
N ASN A 91 15.56 -3.35 -10.64
CA ASN A 91 15.70 -4.47 -11.57
C ASN A 91 14.35 -5.16 -11.84
N ARG A 92 13.72 -4.74 -12.95
CA ARG A 92 12.47 -5.29 -13.51
C ARG A 92 12.47 -6.83 -13.70
N ASN A 93 13.64 -7.47 -13.73
CA ASN A 93 13.81 -8.90 -14.01
C ASN A 93 14.29 -9.73 -12.80
N ALA A 94 14.49 -9.14 -11.62
CA ALA A 94 15.04 -9.85 -10.46
C ALA A 94 14.23 -9.63 -9.17
N GLY A 95 13.13 -10.37 -9.02
CA GLY A 95 12.39 -10.46 -7.75
C GLY A 95 11.64 -9.18 -7.37
N ARG A 96 11.76 -8.77 -6.10
CA ARG A 96 11.03 -7.62 -5.53
C ARG A 96 11.77 -6.31 -5.85
N PHE A 97 11.08 -5.42 -6.55
CA PHE A 97 11.59 -4.12 -6.97
C PHE A 97 10.59 -3.01 -6.64
N SER A 98 11.09 -1.81 -6.37
CA SER A 98 10.25 -0.66 -6.04
C SER A 98 9.51 -0.22 -7.28
N HIS A 99 8.19 -0.12 -7.16
CA HIS A 99 7.32 0.29 -8.24
C HIS A 99 6.11 1.03 -7.67
N ILE A 100 5.39 1.71 -8.55
CA ILE A 100 4.30 2.59 -8.15
C ILE A 100 3.00 2.03 -8.70
N ARG A 101 2.01 1.85 -7.83
CA ARG A 101 0.66 1.40 -8.18
C ARG A 101 -0.34 2.52 -7.93
N VAL A 102 -1.25 2.70 -8.88
CA VAL A 102 -2.38 3.64 -8.78
C VAL A 102 -3.68 2.84 -8.90
N PRO A 103 -4.19 2.27 -7.78
CA PRO A 103 -5.41 1.48 -7.81
C PRO A 103 -6.60 2.25 -8.42
N PRO A 104 -7.64 1.55 -8.91
CA PRO A 104 -8.87 2.20 -9.35
C PRO A 104 -9.48 3.08 -8.25
N VAL A 105 -10.14 4.17 -8.66
CA VAL A 105 -10.85 5.05 -7.73
C VAL A 105 -11.98 4.27 -7.09
N SER A 106 -12.04 4.31 -5.76
CA SER A 106 -13.15 3.70 -5.03
C SER A 106 -14.38 4.63 -5.01
N PRO A 107 -15.61 4.07 -5.08
CA PRO A 107 -16.83 4.88 -5.06
C PRO A 107 -16.98 5.67 -3.76
N TYR A 108 -16.54 5.09 -2.64
CA TYR A 108 -16.57 5.68 -1.31
C TYR A 108 -15.19 5.64 -0.64
N PRO A 109 -14.90 6.54 0.32
CA PRO A 109 -13.68 6.44 1.12
C PRO A 109 -13.53 5.06 1.73
N ARG A 110 -12.41 4.39 1.43
CA ARG A 110 -12.05 3.11 2.03
C ARG A 110 -10.89 3.28 2.98
N LEU A 111 -10.86 2.45 4.01
CA LEU A 111 -9.72 2.34 4.91
C LEU A 111 -8.60 1.52 4.24
N MET A 112 -7.36 1.99 4.33
CA MET A 112 -6.16 1.21 4.07
C MET A 112 -5.37 1.04 5.37
N VAL A 113 -5.14 -0.22 5.75
CA VAL A 113 -4.46 -0.63 6.98
C VAL A 113 -3.62 -1.87 6.72
N GLY A 114 -2.66 -2.13 7.62
CA GLY A 114 -1.80 -3.30 7.58
C GLY A 114 -1.55 -3.88 8.98
N ARG A 115 -0.65 -4.85 9.11
CA ARG A 115 -0.22 -5.44 10.38
C ARG A 115 0.47 -4.44 11.31
N ASN A 116 1.05 -3.37 10.75
CA ASN A 116 1.66 -2.27 11.48
C ASN A 116 0.62 -1.26 12.02
N THR A 117 -0.64 -1.33 11.60
CA THR A 117 -1.68 -0.41 12.08
C THR A 117 -1.93 -0.62 13.56
N ARG A 118 -1.88 0.47 14.32
CA ARG A 118 -2.21 0.54 15.75
C ARG A 118 -3.51 1.32 15.97
N SER A 119 -4.05 1.26 17.18
CA SER A 119 -5.25 2.01 17.55
C SER A 119 -5.08 3.50 17.25
N PRO A 120 -5.96 4.10 16.41
CA PRO A 120 -5.90 5.52 16.15
C PRO A 120 -6.29 6.29 17.40
N ARG A 121 -5.87 7.56 17.50
CA ARG A 121 -6.09 8.40 18.68
C ARG A 121 -7.16 9.44 18.44
N CYS A 122 -7.93 9.73 19.49
CA CYS A 122 -8.86 10.86 19.45
C CYS A 122 -8.07 12.15 19.23
N VAL A 123 -8.55 13.03 18.36
CA VAL A 123 -7.90 14.35 18.14
C VAL A 123 -8.17 15.31 19.30
N GLY A 124 -9.31 15.16 20.00
CA GLY A 124 -9.65 15.97 21.18
C GLY A 124 -8.88 15.56 22.44
N CYS A 125 -9.09 14.32 22.92
CA CYS A 125 -8.51 13.87 24.20
C CYS A 125 -7.28 12.94 24.08
N ARG A 126 -6.83 12.61 22.86
CA ARG A 126 -5.66 11.73 22.60
C ARG A 126 -5.79 10.28 23.08
N ALA A 127 -6.91 9.91 23.70
CA ALA A 127 -7.21 8.54 24.09
C ALA A 127 -7.21 7.62 22.86
N PRO A 128 -6.69 6.38 23.00
CA PRO A 128 -6.74 5.40 21.92
C PRO A 128 -8.17 4.94 21.66
N LEU A 129 -8.49 4.65 20.40
CA LEU A 129 -9.70 3.93 20.02
C LEU A 129 -9.46 2.43 20.22
N SER A 130 -9.83 1.92 21.38
CA SER A 130 -9.91 0.47 21.64
C SER A 130 -11.01 -0.16 20.78
N GLY A 131 -10.77 -1.34 20.20
CA GLY A 131 -11.75 -2.00 19.32
C GLY A 131 -12.01 -1.24 18.02
N TRP A 132 -10.99 -0.56 17.49
CA TRP A 132 -11.17 0.31 16.33
C TRP A 132 -11.60 -0.46 15.07
N ARG A 133 -11.23 -1.72 14.92
CA ARG A 133 -11.59 -2.53 13.74
C ARG A 133 -13.10 -2.70 13.68
N GLU A 134 -13.69 -3.19 14.77
CA GLU A 134 -15.13 -3.43 14.87
C GLU A 134 -15.91 -2.11 14.72
N LEU A 135 -15.43 -1.02 15.33
CA LEU A 135 -16.07 0.29 15.23
C LEU A 135 -16.03 0.87 13.81
N VAL A 136 -14.92 0.68 13.09
CA VAL A 136 -14.78 1.15 11.71
C VAL A 136 -15.57 0.27 10.74
N ASP A 137 -15.60 -1.05 10.94
CA ASP A 137 -16.41 -1.98 10.14
C ASP A 137 -17.90 -1.71 10.31
N HIS A 138 -18.34 -1.43 11.55
CA HIS A 138 -19.69 -0.98 11.83
C HIS A 138 -20.00 0.35 11.12
N TRP A 139 -19.06 1.31 11.16
CA TRP A 139 -19.22 2.56 10.44
C TRP A 139 -19.29 2.36 8.91
N ALA A 140 -18.55 1.40 8.35
CA ALA A 140 -18.58 1.13 6.90
C ALA A 140 -19.96 0.67 6.41
N THR A 141 -20.74 0.03 7.30
CA THR A 141 -22.14 -0.33 7.04
C THR A 141 -23.14 0.77 7.44
N HIS A 142 -22.72 1.73 8.28
CA HIS A 142 -23.53 2.86 8.76
C HIS A 142 -22.77 4.20 8.67
N PRO A 143 -22.53 4.74 7.47
CA PRO A 143 -21.57 5.84 7.27
C PRO A 143 -21.93 7.15 8.01
N HIS A 144 -23.19 7.32 8.39
CA HIS A 144 -23.70 8.50 9.09
C HIS A 144 -23.52 8.46 10.62
N ALA A 145 -23.23 7.29 11.21
CA ALA A 145 -23.17 7.13 12.66
C ALA A 145 -21.89 7.73 13.29
N GLY A 146 -20.84 7.93 12.49
CA GLY A 146 -19.51 8.29 12.99
C GLY A 146 -18.95 7.24 13.96
N VAL A 147 -17.83 7.57 14.62
CA VAL A 147 -17.24 6.77 15.69
C VAL A 147 -17.09 7.63 16.94
N ARG A 148 -17.67 7.15 18.03
CA ARG A 148 -17.68 7.82 19.32
C ARG A 148 -16.43 7.49 20.14
N CYS A 149 -15.78 8.51 20.68
CA CYS A 149 -14.66 8.33 21.58
C CYS A 149 -15.12 7.77 22.94
N PRO A 150 -14.53 6.67 23.45
CA PRO A 150 -14.92 6.11 24.75
C PRO A 150 -14.50 6.98 25.93
N SER A 151 -13.51 7.86 25.76
CA SER A 151 -12.97 8.70 26.84
C SER A 151 -13.64 10.08 26.93
N CYS A 152 -13.83 10.77 25.80
CA CYS A 152 -14.38 12.14 25.78
C CYS A 152 -15.78 12.24 25.17
N ALA A 153 -16.41 11.12 24.84
CA ALA A 153 -17.76 11.03 24.25
C ALA A 153 -17.97 11.69 22.88
N GLU A 154 -16.97 12.40 22.35
CA GLU A 154 -17.08 13.11 21.08
C GLU A 154 -17.14 12.13 19.90
N THR A 155 -18.05 12.39 18.97
CA THR A 155 -18.30 11.53 17.80
C THR A 155 -17.75 12.20 16.56
N ARG A 156 -17.04 11.43 15.73
CA ARG A 156 -16.42 11.94 14.50
C ARG A 156 -16.27 10.82 13.49
N PRO A 157 -16.29 11.13 12.17
CA PRO A 157 -15.99 10.14 11.15
C PRO A 157 -14.62 9.46 11.40
N PRO A 158 -14.47 8.16 11.06
CA PRO A 158 -13.22 7.43 11.25
C PRO A 158 -11.97 8.09 10.67
N TRP A 159 -12.10 8.80 9.54
CA TRP A 159 -10.97 9.45 8.89
C TRP A 159 -10.46 10.72 9.60
N LEU A 160 -11.21 11.25 10.57
CA LEU A 160 -10.78 12.36 11.43
C LEU A 160 -10.08 11.90 12.71
N TRP A 161 -9.94 10.59 12.93
CA TRP A 161 -9.08 10.07 13.99
C TRP A 161 -7.60 10.17 13.58
N ASP A 162 -6.71 10.30 14.57
CA ASP A 162 -5.26 10.35 14.32
C ASP A 162 -4.71 8.93 14.15
N TRP A 163 -4.56 8.51 12.89
CA TRP A 163 -4.01 7.21 12.50
C TRP A 163 -2.48 7.11 12.57
N LYS A 164 -1.78 8.15 13.07
CA LYS A 164 -0.33 8.13 13.28
C LYS A 164 0.50 7.70 12.06
N GLN A 165 0.02 8.01 10.86
CA GLN A 165 0.63 7.58 9.59
C GLN A 165 0.78 6.05 9.46
N GLN A 166 -0.01 5.27 10.19
CA GLN A 166 -0.02 3.79 10.18
C GLN A 166 -1.32 3.24 9.58
N GLY A 167 -1.96 4.02 8.72
CA GLY A 167 -3.24 3.74 8.11
C GLY A 167 -3.91 5.04 7.69
N GLY A 168 -4.92 4.93 6.83
CA GLY A 168 -5.61 6.12 6.36
C GLY A 168 -6.82 5.80 5.49
N PHE A 169 -7.64 6.82 5.29
CA PHE A 169 -8.79 6.75 4.39
C PHE A 169 -8.51 7.52 3.11
N GLY A 170 -9.11 7.06 2.03
CA GLY A 170 -9.06 7.73 0.74
C GLY A 170 -9.94 7.05 -0.29
N ARG A 171 -10.17 7.75 -1.40
CA ARG A 171 -10.78 7.18 -2.61
C ARG A 171 -9.74 6.86 -3.69
N VAL A 172 -8.67 7.66 -3.70
CA VAL A 172 -7.55 7.59 -4.64
C VAL A 172 -6.28 7.35 -3.85
N PHE A 173 -5.44 6.47 -4.37
CA PHE A 173 -4.18 6.10 -3.73
C PHE A 173 -3.08 6.08 -4.78
N VAL A 174 -1.92 6.61 -4.42
CA VAL A 174 -0.65 6.37 -5.11
C VAL A 174 0.21 5.58 -4.13
N CYS A 175 0.50 4.33 -4.48
CA CYS A 175 1.19 3.39 -3.62
C CYS A 175 2.59 3.15 -4.15
N VAL A 176 3.60 3.46 -3.35
CA VAL A 176 4.98 3.08 -3.61
C VAL A 176 5.23 1.76 -2.89
N GLU A 177 5.34 0.69 -3.68
CA GLU A 177 5.57 -0.67 -3.17
C GLU A 177 7.04 -0.88 -2.81
N GLU A 178 7.31 -1.89 -1.98
CA GLU A 178 8.66 -2.21 -1.49
C GLU A 178 9.33 -1.07 -0.71
N VAL A 179 8.56 -0.37 0.14
CA VAL A 179 9.07 0.69 1.04
C VAL A 179 8.73 0.35 2.48
N PHE A 180 9.74 0.17 3.33
CA PHE A 180 9.52 -0.07 4.75
C PHE A 180 8.96 1.20 5.44
N PRO A 181 8.06 1.10 6.44
CA PRO A 181 7.54 2.27 7.12
C PRO A 181 8.62 3.20 7.68
N GLY A 182 8.57 4.47 7.28
CA GLY A 182 9.54 5.48 7.70
C GLY A 182 10.87 5.47 6.94
N GLU A 183 11.08 4.52 6.02
CA GLU A 183 12.29 4.45 5.18
C GLU A 183 12.31 5.57 4.13
N ALA A 184 11.15 5.89 3.54
CA ALA A 184 11.01 6.94 2.55
C ALA A 184 9.92 7.93 2.97
N VAL A 185 10.23 9.23 2.98
CA VAL A 185 9.32 10.30 3.36
C VAL A 185 9.11 11.23 2.16
N PRO A 186 7.87 11.52 1.75
CA PRO A 186 7.62 12.50 0.70
C PRO A 186 8.17 13.88 1.04
N THR A 187 8.88 14.50 0.10
CA THR A 187 9.41 15.85 0.29
C THR A 187 8.30 16.90 0.21
N PRO A 188 8.49 18.11 0.77
CA PRO A 188 7.58 19.23 0.55
C PRO A 188 7.35 19.54 -0.94
N ALA A 189 8.42 19.50 -1.75
CA ALA A 189 8.35 19.71 -3.19
C ALA A 189 7.42 18.69 -3.88
N PHE A 190 7.43 17.43 -3.43
CA PHE A 190 6.52 16.44 -3.97
C PHE A 190 5.05 16.73 -3.62
N PHE A 191 4.77 17.18 -2.39
CA PHE A 191 3.43 17.62 -2.03
C PHE A 191 2.97 18.84 -2.84
N GLU A 192 3.85 19.81 -3.07
CA GLU A 192 3.55 20.97 -3.93
C GLU A 192 3.21 20.56 -5.36
N GLN A 193 3.94 19.58 -5.92
CA GLN A 193 3.62 19.02 -7.24
C GLN A 193 2.26 18.33 -7.25
N LEU A 194 1.98 17.47 -6.27
CA LEU A 194 0.67 16.81 -6.13
C LEU A 194 -0.46 17.83 -6.04
N ILE A 195 -0.30 18.88 -5.24
CA ILE A 195 -1.29 19.97 -5.12
C ILE A 195 -1.44 20.72 -6.44
N ARG A 196 -0.35 21.04 -7.12
CA ARG A 196 -0.38 21.77 -8.39
C ARG A 196 -1.16 21.02 -9.46
N VAL A 197 -0.98 19.70 -9.59
CA VAL A 197 -1.64 18.90 -10.63
C VAL A 197 -3.07 18.52 -10.27
N SER A 198 -3.38 18.39 -8.97
CA SER A 198 -4.69 17.92 -8.49
C SER A 198 -5.64 19.01 -8.00
N GLY A 199 -5.10 20.18 -7.63
CA GLY A 199 -5.82 21.25 -6.94
C GLY A 199 -6.27 20.89 -5.51
N ILE A 200 -5.76 19.80 -4.93
CA ILE A 200 -6.24 19.25 -3.64
C ILE A 200 -5.04 18.97 -2.73
N GLY A 201 -5.22 19.14 -1.40
CA GLY A 201 -4.21 18.78 -0.41
C GLY A 201 -4.03 17.26 -0.29
N TRP A 202 -2.79 16.83 -0.03
CA TRP A 202 -2.42 15.41 0.10
C TRP A 202 -1.81 15.09 1.47
N ARG A 203 -1.86 13.82 1.83
CA ARG A 203 -1.20 13.25 3.01
C ARG A 203 -0.54 11.93 2.66
N HIS A 204 0.29 11.42 3.57
CA HIS A 204 0.89 10.10 3.43
C HIS A 204 0.77 9.26 4.70
N PHE A 205 0.86 7.95 4.53
CA PHE A 205 0.95 6.96 5.60
C PHE A 205 1.63 5.68 5.09
N TYR A 206 1.95 4.76 5.99
CA TYR A 206 2.64 3.52 5.70
C TYR A 206 1.81 2.32 6.14
N ILE A 207 1.76 1.28 5.31
CA ILE A 207 1.21 -0.02 5.72
C ILE A 207 2.22 -1.14 5.47
N GLN A 208 2.15 -2.17 6.28
CA GLN A 208 2.83 -3.45 6.07
C GLN A 208 1.77 -4.53 6.03
N ASP A 209 1.85 -5.41 5.05
CA ASP A 209 0.97 -6.60 4.99
C ASP A 209 1.52 -7.70 5.91
#